data_AF-A0A2J6XXI7-F1
#
_entry.id   AF-A0A2J6XXI7-F1
#
_cell.length_a   1.000
_cell.length_b   1.000
_cell.length_c   1.000
_cell.angle_alpha   90.00
_cell.angle_beta   90.00
_cell.angle_gamma   90.00
#
_symmetry.space_group_name_H-M   'P 1'
#
loop_
_entity.id
_entity.type
_entity.pdbx_description
1 polymer ?
#
loop_
_entity_poly.entity_id
_entity_poly.type
_entity_poly.pdbx_seq_one_letter_code
_entity_poly.pdbx_strand_id
1 'polypeptide(L)' 'MAVKSKLTLKDRIRNFWINEKAELKKVLWPDRDKVLKLSLALGVMLIFLIALIAFYDFIFSALTSLILGRFAG' A
#
# COMPACT_ATOMS: atom_id res chain seq x y z
N MET A 1 -8.15 -37.89 37.77
CA MET A 1 -6.94 -38.37 37.07
C MET A 1 -6.57 -37.36 36.00
N ALA A 2 -5.52 -36.56 36.19
CA ALA A 2 -5.07 -35.60 35.18
C ALA A 2 -3.84 -36.18 34.46
N VAL A 3 -4.06 -36.83 33.32
CA VAL A 3 -2.95 -37.18 32.43
C VAL A 3 -2.51 -35.90 31.73
N LYS A 4 -1.55 -35.20 32.34
CA LYS A 4 -0.84 -34.09 31.71
C LYS A 4 0.10 -34.69 30.65
N SER A 5 -0.44 -35.01 29.48
CA SER A 5 0.38 -35.44 28.34
C SER A 5 1.36 -34.32 28.03
N LYS A 6 2.64 -34.68 27.84
CA LYS A 6 3.67 -33.71 27.47
C LYS A 6 3.31 -33.18 26.08
N LEU A 7 2.67 -32.00 26.02
CA LEU A 7 2.37 -31.33 24.76
C LEU A 7 3.67 -31.20 23.97
N THR A 8 3.74 -31.90 22.84
CA THR A 8 4.91 -31.89 21.98
C THR A 8 5.00 -30.49 21.33
N LEU A 9 6.20 -29.99 21.04
CA LEU A 9 6.39 -28.69 20.37
C LEU A 9 5.52 -28.54 19.11
N LYS A 10 5.33 -29.65 18.38
CA LYS A 10 4.47 -29.75 17.21
C LYS A 10 2.98 -29.47 17.51
N ASP A 11 2.48 -29.93 18.66
CA ASP A 11 1.10 -29.69 19.09
C ASP A 11 0.90 -28.23 19.51
N ARG A 12 1.93 -27.62 20.11
CA ARG A 12 1.92 -26.21 20.50
C ARG A 12 1.89 -25.28 19.29
N ILE A 13 2.71 -25.57 18.27
CA ILE A 13 2.71 -24.82 17.00
C ILE A 13 1.37 -25.01 16.28
N ARG A 14 0.85 -26.24 16.20
CA ARG A 14 -0.45 -26.50 15.59
C ARG A 14 -1.57 -25.69 16.25
N ASN A 15 -1.63 -25.68 17.58
CA ASN A 15 -2.63 -24.91 18.32
C ASN A 15 -2.43 -23.40 18.14
N PHE A 16 -1.19 -22.91 18.07
CA PHE A 16 -0.89 -21.50 17.79
C PHE A 16 -1.44 -21.07 16.41
N TRP A 17 -1.16 -21.84 15.36
CA TRP A 17 -1.69 -21.56 14.02
C TRP A 17 -3.21 -21.58 13.93
N ILE A 18 -3.88 -22.48 14.67
CA ILE A 18 -5.33 -22.55 14.73
C ILE A 18 -5.90 -21.29 15.42
N ASN A 19 -5.30 -20.88 16.53
CA ASN A 19 -5.72 -19.69 17.29
C ASN A 19 -5.50 -18.40 16.48
N GLU A 20 -4.33 -18.23 15.87
CA GLU A 20 -3.98 -17.10 15.00
C GLU A 20 -4.93 -17.01 13.80
N LYS A 21 -5.20 -18.14 13.12
CA LYS A 21 -6.16 -18.16 12.00
C LYS A 21 -7.57 -17.79 12.44
N ALA A 22 -7.97 -18.17 13.65
CA ALA A 22 -9.27 -17.81 14.22
C ALA A 22 -9.35 -16.31 14.55
N GLU A 23 -8.28 -15.69 15.03
CA GLU A 23 -8.20 -14.24 15.27
C GLU A 23 -8.13 -13.44 13.97
N LEU A 24 -7.32 -13.89 13.01
CA LEU A 24 -7.26 -13.29 11.68
C LEU A 24 -8.62 -13.31 10.98
N LYS A 25 -9.47 -14.32 11.23
CA LYS A 25 -10.84 -14.35 10.70
C LYS A 25 -11.77 -13.33 11.36
N LYS A 26 -11.47 -12.86 12.58
CA LYS A 26 -12.23 -11.79 13.26
C LYS A 26 -11.88 -10.42 12.71
N VAL A 27 -10.65 -10.24 12.23
CA VAL A 27 -10.29 -9.06 11.43
C VAL A 27 -11.11 -9.14 10.15
N LEU A 28 -11.92 -8.11 9.88
CA LEU A 28 -12.70 -7.97 8.65
C LEU A 28 -11.73 -8.04 7.47
N TRP A 29 -11.51 -9.23 6.93
CA TRP A 29 -10.69 -9.40 5.74
C TRP A 29 -11.38 -8.65 4.61
N PRO A 30 -10.68 -7.68 4.00
CA PRO A 30 -11.30 -6.82 3.03
C PRO A 30 -11.75 -7.65 1.84
N ASP A 31 -12.95 -7.35 1.36
CA ASP A 31 -13.49 -7.95 0.16
C ASP A 31 -12.58 -7.64 -1.04
N ARG A 32 -12.28 -8.65 -1.86
CA ARG A 32 -11.31 -8.53 -2.97
C ARG A 32 -11.72 -7.42 -3.94
N ASP A 33 -13.02 -7.22 -4.15
CA ASP A 33 -13.52 -6.20 -5.06
C ASP A 33 -13.32 -4.80 -4.49
N LYS A 34 -13.44 -4.64 -3.16
CA LYS A 34 -13.18 -3.37 -2.49
C LYS A 34 -11.71 -2.99 -2.57
N VAL A 35 -10.81 -3.97 -2.39
CA VAL A 35 -9.35 -3.75 -2.51
C VAL A 35 -9.00 -3.30 -3.92
N LEU A 36 -9.52 -3.97 -4.95
CA LEU A 36 -9.24 -3.63 -6.35
C LEU A 36 -9.75 -2.23 -6.73
N LYS A 37 -10.96 -1.87 -6.29
CA LYS A 37 -11.53 -0.53 -6.53
C LYS A 37 -10.70 0.55 -5.85
N LEU A 38 -10.29 0.32 -4.59
CA LEU A 38 -9.45 1.27 -3.85
C LEU A 38 -8.07 1.41 -4.50
N SER A 39 -7.43 0.31 -4.89
CA SER A 39 -6.12 0.37 -5.57
C SER A 39 -6.19 1.07 -6.92
N LEU A 40 -7.27 0.86 -7.68
CA LEU A 40 -7.48 1.54 -8.96
C LEU A 40 -7.70 3.04 -8.76
N ALA A 41 -8.52 3.43 -7.80
CA ALA A 41 -8.74 4.84 -7.46
C ALA A 41 -7.43 5.55 -7.06
N LEU A 42 -6.63 4.91 -6.22
CA LEU A 42 -5.30 5.43 -5.84
C LEU A 42 -4.34 5.50 -7.03
N GLY A 43 -4.36 4.49 -7.91
CA GLY A 43 -3.56 4.49 -9.14
C GLY A 43 -3.91 5.67 -10.06
N VAL A 44 -5.20 5.95 -10.26
CA VAL A 44 -5.65 7.11 -11.05
C VAL A 44 -5.23 8.42 -10.40
N MET A 45 -5.36 8.55 -9.08
CA MET A 45 -4.93 9.75 -8.34
C MET A 45 -3.42 9.98 -8.45
N LEU A 46 -2.61 8.92 -8.41
CA LEU A 46 -1.15 9.00 -8.62
C LEU A 46 -0.80 9.51 -10.01
N ILE A 47 -1.44 8.95 -11.04
CA ILE A 47 -1.22 9.40 -12.43
C ILE A 47 -1.61 10.87 -12.58
N PHE A 48 -2.73 11.29 -11.99
CA PHE A 48 -3.16 12.68 -11.99
C PHE A 48 -2.15 13.61 -11.31
N LEU A 49 -1.60 13.20 -10.15
CA LEU A 49 -0.58 13.98 -9.46
C LEU A 49 0.70 14.11 -10.29
N ILE A 50 1.16 13.02 -10.93
CA ILE A 50 2.33 13.05 -11.82
C ILE A 50 2.10 14.02 -12.98
N ALA A 51 0.92 13.98 -13.60
CA ALA A 51 0.57 14.90 -14.68
C ALA A 51 0.57 16.37 -14.22
N LEU A 52 0.07 16.64 -13.02
CA LEU A 52 0.07 17.99 -12.45
C LEU A 52 1.48 18.50 -12.17
N ILE A 53 2.35 17.66 -11.59
CA ILE A 53 3.76 18.02 -11.37
C ILE A 53 4.46 18.29 -12.70
N ALA A 54 4.30 17.40 -13.69
CA ALA A 54 4.90 17.56 -15.00
C ALA A 54 4.42 18.85 -15.71
N PHE A 55 3.15 19.21 -15.53
CA PHE A 55 2.61 20.46 -16.06
C PHE A 55 3.27 21.70 -15.41
N TYR A 56 3.45 21.67 -14.09
CA TYR A 56 4.16 22.74 -13.37
C TYR A 56 5.62 22.84 -13.82
N ASP A 57 6.32 21.71 -13.97
CA ASP A 57 7.70 21.70 -14.46
C ASP A 57 7.82 22.30 -15.87
N PHE A 58 6.84 22.03 -16.75
CA PHE A 58 6.80 22.62 -18.08
C PHE A 58 6.65 24.14 -18.06
N ILE A 59 5.72 24.65 -17.23
CA ILE A 59 5.54 26.10 -17.05
C ILE A 59 6.82 26.73 -16.52
N PHE A 60 7.45 26.11 -15.52
CA PHE A 60 8.65 26.64 -14.91
C PHE A 60 9.84 26.63 -15.88
N SER A 61 9.99 25.57 -16.68
CA SER A 61 11.00 25.49 -17.73
C SER A 61 10.80 26.57 -18.79
N ALA A 62 9.56 26.78 -19.25
CA ALA A 62 9.24 27.84 -20.21
C ALA A 62 9.56 29.22 -19.63
N LEU A 63 9.16 29.49 -18.38
CA LEU A 63 9.38 30.78 -17.72
C LEU A 63 10.88 31.06 -17.49
N THR A 64 11.62 30.07 -17.01
CA THR A 64 13.07 30.19 -16.82
C THR A 64 13.81 30.37 -18.13
N SER A 65 13.41 29.69 -19.20
CA SER A 65 14.00 29.89 -20.54
C SER A 65 13.75 31.30 -21.09
N LEU A 66 12.57 31.87 -20.83
CA LEU A 66 12.24 33.24 -21.25
C LEU A 66 13.05 34.28 -20.46
N ILE A 67 13.20 34.07 -19.16
CA ILE A 67 13.94 34.98 -18.28
C ILE A 67 15.43 34.86 -18.54
N LEU A 68 16.02 33.67 -18.41
CA LEU A 68 17.46 33.43 -18.56
C LEU A 68 17.93 33.52 -20.02
N GLY A 69 17.10 33.12 -20.98
CA GLY A 69 17.39 33.27 -22.42
C GLY A 69 17.48 34.73 -22.87
N ARG A 70 16.84 35.66 -22.14
CA ARG A 70 17.00 37.10 -22.37
C ARG A 70 18.31 37.68 -21.81
N PHE A 71 18.97 37.00 -20.86
CA PHE A 71 20.23 37.44 -20.25
C PHE A 71 21.47 36.79 -20.89
N ALA A 72 21.30 35.73 -21.68
CA ALA A 72 22.38 35.01 -22.36
C ALA A 72 22.59 35.45 -23.84
N GLY A 73 21.93 36.53 -24.27
CA GLY A 73 22.07 37.15 -25.59
C GLY A 73 22.64 38.55 -25.49
#